data_AF-A0A1H6W8C0-F1
#
_entry.id   AF-A0A1H6W8C0-F1
#
_cell.length_a   1.000
_cell.length_b   1.000
_cell.length_c   1.000
_cell.angle_alpha   90.00
_cell.angle_beta   90.00
_cell.angle_gamma   90.00
#
_symmetry.space_group_name_H-M   'P 1'
#
loop_
_entity.id
_entity.type
_entity.pdbx_description
1 polymer ?
#
loop_
_entity_poly.entity_id
_entity_poly.type
_entity_poly.pdbx_seq_one_letter_code
_entity_poly.pdbx_strand_id
1 'polypeptide(L)'
;MDRRTKAANKHGDITDWLSTFKIEVSSSNPLLYGNSLQQVEVTLTVEAVGEEIITEEQLKSLTLVYLDTDGSYIPLPDQMTESFEWFASLTHDERFGYYEGSGRTEVTSSLPSSASRAELTKKFYVSTVALGGSEITLRARITKTEGEQYVTEDTFDSSVDLSSVSVPTYSFPDDYNWAITWQDGGPPANAFVQEWSLTAKHAVLVYAEARDGNPDGMIKWHRNAVGESAASNVGVAYPGDKNFRFNPAIEVGADFSQRRHEEVKSTKSHQVVVVLQADNAIPYNAEGLMHQGPCRVLAFDKNGNSHELEFSFGTGSAYEQRTTLQVNVYSPAHTGHRSVKTSDGAVKK
;
A
#
# COMPACT_ATOMS: atom_id res chain seq x y z
N MET A 1 -22.78 17.07 53.59
CA MET A 1 -22.67 15.98 52.60
C MET A 1 -23.08 16.56 51.26
N ASP A 2 -22.23 16.80 50.28
CA ASP A 2 -20.78 16.63 50.20
C ASP A 2 -20.27 17.67 49.19
N ARG A 3 -19.18 18.35 49.55
CA ARG A 3 -18.52 19.33 48.69
C ARG A 3 -17.78 18.56 47.59
N ARG A 4 -18.25 18.61 46.34
CA ARG A 4 -17.39 18.25 45.19
C ARG A 4 -16.42 19.39 44.94
N THR A 5 -15.26 19.28 45.57
CA THR A 5 -14.03 20.00 45.22
C THR A 5 -13.69 19.70 43.77
N LYS A 6 -14.00 20.66 42.88
CA LYS A 6 -13.36 20.77 41.57
C LYS A 6 -11.89 21.06 41.88
N ALA A 7 -11.01 20.07 41.70
CA ALA A 7 -9.58 20.33 41.70
C ALA A 7 -9.32 21.25 40.51
N ALA A 8 -9.20 22.55 40.77
CA ALA A 8 -8.67 23.50 39.82
C ALA A 8 -7.19 23.16 39.67
N ASN A 9 -6.87 22.30 38.71
CA ASN A 9 -5.51 22.15 38.22
C ASN A 9 -5.13 23.52 37.64
N LYS A 10 -4.35 24.26 38.41
CA LYS A 10 -3.86 25.59 38.05
C LYS A 10 -2.65 25.42 37.13
N HIS A 11 -2.85 24.76 35.99
CA HIS A 11 -1.94 24.88 34.86
C HIS A 11 -2.12 26.29 34.29
N GLY A 12 -1.02 26.94 33.92
CA GLY A 12 -1.09 28.22 33.22
C GLY A 12 -1.92 28.06 31.95
N ASP A 13 -2.64 29.10 31.53
CA ASP A 13 -3.39 29.07 30.27
C ASP A 13 -2.38 28.78 29.14
N ILE A 14 -2.73 27.87 28.23
CA ILE A 14 -1.85 27.54 27.10
C ILE A 14 -1.53 28.79 26.27
N THR A 15 -2.41 29.79 26.27
CA THR A 15 -2.21 31.06 25.57
C THR A 15 -1.13 31.95 26.20
N ASP A 16 -0.67 31.63 27.41
CA ASP A 16 0.50 32.29 28.00
C ASP A 16 1.81 31.78 27.38
N TRP A 17 1.75 30.62 26.71
CA TRP A 17 2.91 29.94 26.13
C TRP A 17 2.87 29.89 24.60
N LEU A 18 1.73 29.55 24.01
CA LEU A 18 1.55 29.40 22.57
C LEU A 18 0.64 30.51 22.00
N SER A 19 1.06 31.15 20.91
CA SER A 19 0.22 32.06 20.12
C SER A 19 -0.58 31.29 19.06
N THR A 20 -0.05 30.15 18.62
CA THR A 20 -0.67 29.25 17.65
C THR A 20 -0.53 27.82 18.14
N PHE A 21 -1.63 27.07 18.13
CA PHE A 21 -1.63 25.61 18.25
C PHE A 21 -2.76 25.05 17.38
N LYS A 22 -2.40 24.54 16.20
CA LYS A 22 -3.34 24.19 15.13
C LYS A 22 -3.07 22.79 14.61
N ILE A 23 -4.13 22.09 14.24
CA ILE A 23 -4.11 20.86 13.47
C ILE A 23 -4.86 21.09 12.15
N GLU A 24 -4.29 20.62 11.04
CA GLU A 24 -4.93 20.71 9.72
C GLU A 24 -4.61 19.53 8.82
N VAL A 25 -5.53 19.20 7.93
CA VAL A 25 -5.26 18.27 6.83
C VAL A 25 -4.47 19.03 5.77
N SER A 26 -3.22 18.63 5.56
CA SER A 26 -2.33 19.26 4.58
C SER A 26 -2.21 18.48 3.27
N SER A 27 -2.83 17.30 3.20
CA SER A 27 -3.11 16.60 1.94
C SER A 27 -4.36 17.14 1.23
N SER A 28 -4.66 16.63 0.03
CA SER A 28 -5.76 17.13 -0.81
C SER A 28 -7.16 16.88 -0.25
N ASN A 29 -7.34 15.90 0.65
CA ASN A 29 -8.65 15.47 1.11
C ASN A 29 -8.55 14.76 2.50
N PRO A 30 -9.53 14.94 3.41
CA PRO A 30 -9.60 14.22 4.69
C PRO A 30 -10.05 12.75 4.58
N LEU A 31 -10.43 12.30 3.39
CA LEU A 31 -10.87 10.93 3.12
C LEU A 31 -9.70 10.04 2.73
N LEU A 32 -9.82 8.74 3.04
CA LEU A 32 -8.89 7.70 2.62
C LEU A 32 -9.57 6.34 2.59
N TYR A 33 -9.05 5.41 1.79
CA TYR A 33 -9.49 4.03 1.86
C TYR A 33 -9.03 3.34 3.13
N GLY A 34 -9.89 2.50 3.72
CA GLY A 34 -9.56 1.62 4.84
C GLY A 34 -8.68 0.42 4.45
N ASN A 35 -7.58 0.66 3.74
CA ASN A 35 -6.71 -0.38 3.17
C ASN A 35 -5.31 -0.43 3.81
N SER A 36 -5.10 0.25 4.94
CA SER A 36 -3.83 0.43 5.68
C SER A 36 -2.67 1.09 4.93
N LEU A 37 -2.76 1.26 3.61
CA LEU A 37 -1.66 1.72 2.76
C LEU A 37 -1.82 3.17 2.33
N GLN A 38 -3.06 3.60 2.05
CA GLN A 38 -3.33 5.00 1.78
C GLN A 38 -3.18 5.82 3.05
N GLN A 39 -2.66 7.03 2.88
CA GLN A 39 -2.39 7.97 3.96
C GLN A 39 -3.15 9.29 3.75
N VAL A 40 -3.40 10.01 4.83
CA VAL A 40 -3.76 11.43 4.85
C VAL A 40 -2.67 12.19 5.58
N GLU A 41 -2.12 13.22 4.95
CA GLU A 41 -1.15 14.11 5.60
C GLU A 41 -1.88 15.07 6.54
N VAL A 42 -1.50 15.06 7.81
CA VAL A 42 -1.97 15.97 8.86
C VAL A 42 -0.77 16.74 9.41
N THR A 43 -0.87 18.07 9.43
CA THR A 43 0.16 18.96 9.94
C THR A 43 -0.27 19.57 11.26
N LEU A 44 0.63 19.49 12.26
CA LEU A 44 0.52 20.21 13.51
C LEU A 44 1.41 21.45 13.45
N THR A 45 0.86 22.62 13.78
CA THR A 45 1.59 23.89 13.77
C THR A 45 1.53 24.53 15.15
N VAL A 46 2.69 24.93 15.66
CA VAL A 46 2.83 25.66 16.93
C VAL A 46 3.68 26.92 16.77
N GLU A 47 3.33 27.97 17.51
CA GLU A 47 4.10 29.21 17.59
C GLU A 47 4.08 29.70 19.05
N ALA A 48 5.22 30.19 19.54
CA ALA A 48 5.38 30.65 20.92
C ALA A 48 4.92 32.11 21.12
N VAL A 49 4.35 32.40 22.29
CA VAL A 49 4.06 33.78 22.74
C VAL A 49 5.34 34.48 23.19
N GLY A 50 5.48 35.76 22.83
CA GLY A 50 6.54 36.59 23.39
C GLY A 50 7.95 36.01 23.15
N GLU A 51 8.81 36.12 24.14
CA GLU A 51 10.19 35.61 24.05
C GLU A 51 10.31 34.13 24.42
N GLU A 52 9.18 33.41 24.61
CA GLU A 52 9.20 31.98 24.87
C GLU A 52 9.79 31.21 23.69
N ILE A 53 10.45 30.10 23.99
CA ILE A 53 11.08 29.21 23.00
C ILE A 53 10.52 27.82 23.19
N ILE A 54 9.99 27.24 22.11
CA ILE A 54 9.58 25.84 22.08
C ILE A 54 10.85 25.00 21.92
N THR A 55 11.16 24.16 22.90
CA THR A 55 12.36 23.30 22.85
C THR A 55 12.17 22.14 21.87
N GLU A 56 13.26 21.48 21.50
CA GLU A 56 13.20 20.29 20.62
C GLU A 56 12.42 19.14 21.29
N GLU A 57 12.54 18.98 22.60
CA GLU A 57 11.79 17.98 23.38
C GLU A 57 10.29 18.27 23.37
N GLN A 58 9.90 19.54 23.53
CA GLN A 58 8.51 19.97 23.44
C GLN A 58 7.96 19.75 22.03
N LEU A 59 8.73 20.10 20.99
CA LEU A 59 8.35 19.84 19.60
C LEU A 59 8.24 18.33 19.31
N LYS A 60 9.15 17.50 19.84
CA LYS A 60 9.07 16.03 19.74
C LYS A 60 7.83 15.48 20.43
N SER A 61 7.38 16.11 21.51
CA SER A 61 6.17 15.72 22.24
C SER A 61 4.86 15.97 21.49
N LEU A 62 4.87 16.79 20.42
CA LEU A 62 3.71 16.98 19.57
C LEU A 62 3.23 15.63 19.04
N THR A 63 1.96 15.34 19.24
CA THR A 63 1.35 14.10 18.78
C THR A 63 -0.12 14.29 18.43
N LEU A 64 -0.63 13.40 17.57
CA LEU A 64 -2.06 13.27 17.31
C LEU A 64 -2.72 12.51 18.46
N VAL A 65 -3.86 13.00 18.92
CA VAL A 65 -4.70 12.34 19.92
C VAL A 65 -6.13 12.25 19.41
N TYR A 66 -6.86 11.26 19.93
CA TYR A 66 -8.30 11.14 19.76
C TYR A 66 -8.96 11.02 21.14
N LEU A 67 -10.25 11.35 21.22
CA LEU A 67 -11.03 11.20 22.44
C LEU A 67 -11.56 9.76 22.53
N ASP A 68 -11.21 9.04 23.57
CA ASP A 68 -11.71 7.69 23.81
C ASP A 68 -13.14 7.69 24.40
N THR A 69 -13.69 6.50 24.63
CA THR A 69 -15.03 6.33 25.21
C THR A 69 -15.15 6.77 26.66
N ASP A 70 -14.03 6.85 27.39
CA ASP A 70 -13.96 7.30 28.78
C ASP A 70 -13.77 8.83 28.88
N GLY A 71 -13.69 9.53 27.73
CA GLY A 71 -13.48 10.96 27.63
C GLY A 71 -12.01 11.38 27.83
N SER A 72 -11.07 10.45 27.68
CA SER A 72 -9.63 10.71 27.79
C SER A 72 -8.97 10.86 26.42
N TYR A 73 -8.01 11.78 26.32
CA TYR A 73 -7.22 11.96 25.10
C TYR A 73 -6.07 10.96 25.02
N ILE A 74 -6.21 9.99 24.12
CA ILE A 74 -5.22 8.93 23.88
C ILE A 74 -4.42 9.25 22.61
N PRO A 75 -3.09 9.12 22.61
CA PRO A 75 -2.30 9.27 21.40
C PRO A 75 -2.64 8.22 20.34
N LEU A 76 -2.70 8.65 19.09
CA LEU A 76 -2.90 7.78 17.95
C LEU A 76 -1.70 6.80 17.86
N PRO A 77 -1.92 5.49 17.73
CA PRO A 77 -0.84 4.52 17.70
C PRO A 77 0.02 4.69 16.44
N ASP A 78 1.29 4.29 16.52
CA ASP A 78 2.26 4.39 15.42
C ASP A 78 2.09 3.32 14.34
N GLN A 79 1.33 2.27 14.67
CA GLN A 79 1.05 1.13 13.82
C GLN A 79 -0.36 0.61 14.09
N MET A 80 -0.87 -0.21 13.17
CA MET A 80 -2.13 -0.90 13.34
C MET A 80 -2.11 -1.78 14.61
N THR A 81 -3.15 -1.67 15.43
CA THR A 81 -3.33 -2.49 16.63
C THR A 81 -4.58 -3.35 16.51
N GLU A 82 -4.71 -4.39 17.31
CA GLU A 82 -5.91 -5.24 17.29
C GLU A 82 -7.18 -4.52 17.79
N SER A 83 -7.01 -3.50 18.62
CA SER A 83 -8.09 -2.78 19.31
C SER A 83 -8.46 -1.45 18.67
N PHE A 84 -7.66 -0.95 17.72
CA PHE A 84 -7.87 0.36 17.12
C PHE A 84 -7.44 0.39 15.66
N GLU A 85 -8.36 0.86 14.81
CA GLU A 85 -8.26 0.74 13.36
C GLU A 85 -7.54 1.91 12.68
N TRP A 86 -7.28 3.00 13.43
CA TRP A 86 -6.59 4.19 12.95
C TRP A 86 -5.20 4.30 13.56
N PHE A 87 -4.22 4.70 12.76
CA PHE A 87 -2.83 4.81 13.19
C PHE A 87 -2.11 5.88 12.36
N ALA A 88 -0.96 6.36 12.83
CA ALA A 88 -0.18 7.36 12.10
C ALA A 88 1.32 7.10 12.15
N SER A 89 1.99 7.34 11.03
CA SER A 89 3.44 7.33 10.95
C SER A 89 3.98 8.75 10.80
N LEU A 90 5.31 8.90 10.95
CA LEU A 90 6.04 10.12 10.61
C LEU A 90 6.62 10.08 9.18
N THR A 91 6.41 8.99 8.44
CA THR A 91 7.03 8.73 7.13
C THR A 91 5.96 8.46 6.08
N HIS A 92 5.96 9.27 5.03
CA HIS A 92 5.09 9.10 3.88
C HIS A 92 5.47 7.83 3.09
N ASP A 93 4.49 7.04 2.68
CA ASP A 93 4.68 5.98 1.70
C ASP A 93 4.48 6.53 0.28
N GLU A 94 5.57 6.94 -0.36
CA GLU A 94 5.56 7.57 -1.69
C GLU A 94 5.03 6.66 -2.81
N ARG A 95 4.82 5.36 -2.54
CA ARG A 95 4.23 4.43 -3.51
C ARG A 95 2.76 4.72 -3.75
N PHE A 96 2.07 5.29 -2.77
CA PHE A 96 0.63 5.52 -2.81
C PHE A 96 0.32 7.02 -2.79
N GLY A 97 -0.66 7.42 -3.59
CA GLY A 97 -1.18 8.77 -3.62
C GLY A 97 -2.26 9.00 -2.57
N TYR A 98 -2.49 10.27 -2.27
CA TYR A 98 -3.64 10.70 -1.47
C TYR A 98 -4.96 10.47 -2.21
N TYR A 99 -6.06 10.43 -1.47
CA TYR A 99 -7.39 10.21 -2.03
C TYR A 99 -7.80 11.36 -2.96
N GLU A 100 -8.13 11.01 -4.21
CA GLU A 100 -8.61 11.94 -5.24
C GLU A 100 -10.15 11.96 -5.22
N GLY A 101 -10.74 12.68 -4.26
CA GLY A 101 -12.19 12.91 -4.17
C GLY A 101 -12.64 14.25 -4.76
N SER A 102 -13.93 14.40 -5.03
CA SER A 102 -14.55 15.66 -5.46
C SER A 102 -14.59 16.77 -4.39
N GLY A 103 -14.02 16.53 -3.21
CA GLY A 103 -13.77 17.55 -2.20
C GLY A 103 -12.33 18.03 -2.33
N ARG A 104 -12.08 19.04 -3.17
CA ARG A 104 -10.79 19.72 -3.19
C ARG A 104 -10.80 20.69 -2.01
N THR A 105 -10.19 20.31 -0.90
CA THR A 105 -9.84 21.32 0.10
C THR A 105 -8.73 22.15 -0.56
N GLU A 106 -8.99 23.43 -0.80
CA GLU A 106 -7.92 24.33 -1.23
C GLU A 106 -6.86 24.28 -0.15
N VAL A 107 -5.72 23.66 -0.46
CA VAL A 107 -4.51 23.77 0.36
C VAL A 107 -4.19 25.25 0.34
N THR A 108 -4.56 25.97 1.40
CA THR A 108 -4.15 27.36 1.58
C THR A 108 -2.66 27.34 1.85
N SER A 109 -1.87 27.29 0.78
CA SER A 109 -0.47 27.67 0.81
C SER A 109 -0.44 29.16 1.06
N SER A 110 -0.41 29.55 2.34
CA SER A 110 -0.04 30.90 2.72
C SER A 110 1.42 31.11 2.31
N LEU A 111 1.65 32.05 1.39
CA LEU A 111 2.98 32.58 1.09
C LEU A 111 3.71 32.94 2.39
N PRO A 112 5.03 32.73 2.50
CA PRO A 112 5.78 33.11 3.69
C PRO A 112 5.68 34.62 3.86
N SER A 113 4.82 35.05 4.79
CA SER A 113 4.73 36.43 5.22
C SER A 113 6.02 36.78 5.95
N SER A 114 6.64 37.86 5.50
CA SER A 114 7.90 38.40 5.98
C SER A 114 7.96 38.58 7.51
N ALA A 115 8.96 37.97 8.13
CA ALA A 115 9.53 38.24 9.45
C ALA A 115 8.54 38.32 10.63
N SER A 116 7.76 37.26 10.84
CA SER A 116 7.18 36.89 12.15
C SER A 116 7.95 35.69 12.73
N ARG A 117 7.75 35.37 14.02
CA ARG A 117 8.42 34.24 14.69
C ARG A 117 8.22 32.94 13.89
N ALA A 118 9.21 32.05 13.93
CA ALA A 118 9.18 30.83 13.14
C ALA A 118 8.09 29.88 13.67
N GLU A 119 7.00 29.73 12.92
CA GLU A 119 6.05 28.64 13.09
C GLU A 119 6.81 27.31 12.98
N LEU A 120 6.61 26.42 13.96
CA LEU A 120 7.18 25.09 13.95
C LEU A 120 6.09 24.09 13.57
N THR A 121 6.41 23.21 12.63
CA THR A 121 5.45 22.24 12.10
C THR A 121 5.92 20.81 12.31
N LYS A 122 5.00 19.90 12.58
CA LYS A 122 5.23 18.45 12.59
C LYS A 122 4.18 17.72 11.77
N LYS A 123 4.62 16.90 10.82
CA LYS A 123 3.75 16.15 9.91
C LYS A 123 3.51 14.73 10.41
N PHE A 124 2.30 14.25 10.18
CA PHE A 124 1.86 12.89 10.42
C PHE A 124 1.15 12.36 9.19
N TYR A 125 1.27 11.06 8.94
CA TYR A 125 0.60 10.37 7.85
C TYR A 125 -0.34 9.34 8.45
N VAL A 126 -1.63 9.67 8.46
CA VAL A 126 -2.68 8.87 9.10
C VAL A 126 -3.20 7.83 8.11
N SER A 127 -3.30 6.58 8.55
CA SER A 127 -3.86 5.45 7.81
C SER A 127 -4.94 4.75 8.62
N THR A 128 -5.76 3.94 7.95
CA THR A 128 -6.84 3.21 8.61
C THR A 128 -7.13 1.85 7.96
N VAL A 129 -7.66 0.94 8.76
CA VAL A 129 -8.33 -0.30 8.31
C VAL A 129 -9.82 -0.30 8.61
N ALA A 130 -10.35 0.83 9.10
CA ALA A 130 -11.74 0.95 9.47
C ALA A 130 -12.65 0.79 8.25
N LEU A 131 -13.83 0.21 8.47
CA LEU A 131 -14.86 0.07 7.43
C LEU A 131 -15.21 1.43 6.80
N GLY A 132 -15.61 1.40 5.53
CA GLY A 132 -16.08 2.62 4.86
C GLY A 132 -17.26 3.26 5.59
N GLY A 133 -17.20 4.57 5.77
CA GLY A 133 -18.14 5.37 6.57
C GLY A 133 -17.73 5.56 8.02
N SER A 134 -16.65 4.93 8.51
CA SER A 134 -16.09 5.22 9.83
C SER A 134 -15.42 6.59 9.86
N GLU A 135 -15.54 7.29 10.98
CA GLU A 135 -14.96 8.63 11.18
C GLU A 135 -14.10 8.68 12.44
N ILE A 136 -13.10 9.56 12.44
CA ILE A 136 -12.31 9.90 13.63
C ILE A 136 -12.08 11.41 13.68
N THR A 137 -12.30 12.00 14.85
CA THR A 137 -11.88 13.36 15.14
C THR A 137 -10.52 13.34 15.81
N LEU A 138 -9.53 13.94 15.17
CA LEU A 138 -8.20 14.10 15.71
C LEU A 138 -8.01 15.50 16.27
N ARG A 139 -7.25 15.56 17.36
CA ARG A 139 -6.74 16.78 17.98
C ARG A 139 -5.23 16.67 18.14
N ALA A 140 -4.59 17.78 18.47
CA ALA A 140 -3.16 17.78 18.77
C ALA A 140 -2.92 17.89 20.27
N ARG A 141 -1.88 17.21 20.74
CA ARG A 141 -1.37 17.34 22.11
C ARG A 141 0.10 17.74 22.11
N ILE A 142 0.48 18.62 23.02
CA ILE A 142 1.87 19.01 23.29
C ILE A 142 2.14 19.01 24.79
N THR A 143 3.36 18.66 25.19
CA THR A 143 3.82 18.66 26.58
C THR A 143 4.77 19.83 26.80
N LYS A 144 4.45 20.72 27.75
CA LYS A 144 5.32 21.85 28.13
C LYS A 144 6.43 21.42 29.08
N THR A 145 6.02 20.73 30.15
CA THR A 145 6.88 20.15 31.19
C THR A 145 6.33 18.80 31.62
N GLU A 146 7.10 18.03 32.40
CA GLU A 146 6.64 16.73 32.91
C GLU A 146 5.34 16.89 33.72
N GLY A 147 4.26 16.26 33.25
CA GLY A 147 2.93 16.35 33.86
C GLY A 147 2.06 17.51 33.38
N GLU A 148 2.56 18.39 32.51
CA GLU A 148 1.81 19.51 31.95
C GLU A 148 1.60 19.32 30.44
N GLN A 149 0.41 18.79 30.10
CA GLN A 149 -0.01 18.50 28.74
C GLN A 149 -1.19 19.40 28.36
N TYR A 150 -1.20 19.82 27.10
CA TYR A 150 -2.26 20.63 26.54
C TYR A 150 -2.80 20.02 25.26
N VAL A 151 -4.11 20.13 25.05
CA VAL A 151 -4.81 19.67 23.86
C VAL A 151 -5.43 20.86 23.16
N THR A 152 -5.53 20.81 21.83
CA THR A 152 -6.12 21.91 21.05
C THR A 152 -7.54 22.28 21.46
N GLU A 153 -8.34 21.39 22.05
CA GLU A 153 -9.67 21.69 22.57
C GLU A 153 -9.67 22.70 23.72
N ASP A 154 -8.58 22.77 24.50
CA ASP A 154 -8.57 23.55 25.75
C ASP A 154 -8.81 25.04 25.51
N THR A 155 -8.29 25.59 24.41
CA THR A 155 -8.38 27.03 24.12
C THR A 155 -8.37 27.38 22.63
N PHE A 156 -7.63 26.63 21.81
CA PHE A 156 -7.51 26.91 20.37
C PHE A 156 -8.67 26.38 19.53
N ASP A 157 -9.43 25.42 20.07
CA ASP A 157 -10.54 24.68 19.44
C ASP A 157 -10.25 24.23 18.01
N SER A 158 -9.11 23.55 17.84
CA SER A 158 -8.67 23.01 16.55
C SER A 158 -8.81 21.48 16.53
N SER A 159 -9.45 20.95 15.50
CA SER A 159 -9.59 19.51 15.23
C SER A 159 -9.61 19.25 13.73
N VAL A 160 -9.36 18.00 13.35
CA VAL A 160 -9.61 17.51 11.98
C VAL A 160 -10.42 16.24 12.04
N ASP A 161 -11.43 16.16 11.19
CA ASP A 161 -12.23 14.95 11.02
C ASP A 161 -11.74 14.21 9.78
N LEU A 162 -11.45 12.93 9.94
CA LEU A 162 -11.07 12.02 8.86
C LEU A 162 -12.15 10.95 8.71
N SER A 163 -12.41 10.52 7.47
CA SER A 163 -13.39 9.46 7.21
C SER A 163 -12.84 8.40 6.28
N SER A 164 -13.10 7.14 6.62
CA SER A 164 -12.74 5.98 5.79
C SER A 164 -13.73 5.82 4.64
N VAL A 165 -13.22 5.48 3.46
CA VAL A 165 -13.98 5.15 2.26
C VAL A 165 -13.92 3.65 2.01
N SER A 166 -15.05 3.08 1.57
CA SER A 166 -15.11 1.66 1.20
C SER A 166 -14.13 1.36 0.06
N VAL A 167 -13.30 0.33 0.27
CA VAL A 167 -12.41 -0.20 -0.77
C VAL A 167 -13.25 -0.71 -1.94
N PRO A 168 -12.97 -0.32 -3.21
CA PRO A 168 -13.73 -0.78 -4.36
C PRO A 168 -13.60 -2.29 -4.58
N THR A 169 -14.63 -2.88 -5.18
CA THR A 169 -14.56 -4.25 -5.70
C THR A 169 -14.28 -4.24 -7.20
N TYR A 170 -13.29 -5.02 -7.60
CA TYR A 170 -12.86 -5.24 -8.97
C TYR A 170 -13.23 -6.64 -9.46
N SER A 171 -13.56 -6.70 -10.75
CA SER A 171 -14.01 -7.90 -11.45
C SER A 171 -13.36 -7.99 -12.82
N PHE A 172 -13.04 -9.21 -13.24
CA PHE A 172 -12.56 -9.48 -14.60
C PHE A 172 -13.72 -10.02 -15.45
N PRO A 173 -13.92 -9.54 -16.68
CA PRO A 173 -13.06 -8.62 -17.45
C PRO A 173 -13.42 -7.13 -17.31
N ASP A 174 -14.42 -6.78 -16.49
CA ASP A 174 -15.01 -5.44 -16.52
C ASP A 174 -14.04 -4.34 -16.09
N ASP A 175 -13.16 -4.60 -15.13
CA ASP A 175 -12.23 -3.61 -14.57
C ASP A 175 -10.81 -3.68 -15.17
N TYR A 176 -10.56 -4.60 -16.10
CA TYR A 176 -9.22 -4.90 -16.61
C TYR A 176 -9.14 -5.05 -18.12
N ASN A 177 -7.98 -4.72 -18.68
CA ASN A 177 -7.60 -5.12 -20.02
C ASN A 177 -6.52 -6.19 -19.94
N TRP A 178 -6.73 -7.30 -20.66
CA TRP A 178 -5.79 -8.40 -20.82
C TRP A 178 -5.50 -8.62 -22.30
N ALA A 179 -4.25 -8.39 -22.72
CA ALA A 179 -3.89 -8.48 -24.14
C ALA A 179 -2.42 -8.83 -24.34
N ILE A 180 -2.11 -9.47 -25.47
CA ILE A 180 -0.74 -9.63 -25.95
C ILE A 180 -0.19 -8.25 -26.35
N THR A 181 0.93 -7.83 -25.76
CA THR A 181 1.60 -6.57 -26.08
C THR A 181 2.86 -6.76 -26.91
N TRP A 182 3.45 -7.95 -26.89
CA TRP A 182 4.60 -8.31 -27.71
C TRP A 182 4.61 -9.81 -27.98
N GLN A 183 5.12 -10.22 -29.13
CA GLN A 183 5.29 -11.63 -29.47
C GLN A 183 6.49 -11.83 -30.41
N ASP A 184 7.12 -12.99 -30.31
CA ASP A 184 8.07 -13.52 -31.28
C ASP A 184 7.68 -14.94 -31.66
N GLY A 185 7.52 -15.19 -32.97
CA GLY A 185 6.79 -16.33 -33.48
C GLY A 185 5.28 -16.27 -33.14
N GLY A 186 4.64 -17.44 -33.07
CA GLY A 186 3.25 -17.55 -32.63
C GLY A 186 2.59 -18.86 -33.05
N PRO A 187 1.45 -19.23 -32.43
CA PRO A 187 0.70 -20.41 -32.83
C PRO A 187 0.41 -20.44 -34.35
N PRO A 188 0.51 -21.61 -35.01
CA PRO A 188 0.67 -22.94 -34.44
C PRO A 188 2.13 -23.37 -34.22
N ALA A 189 3.10 -22.45 -34.14
CA ALA A 189 4.48 -22.80 -33.88
C ALA A 189 4.61 -23.55 -32.54
N ASN A 190 5.53 -24.51 -32.51
CA ASN A 190 5.83 -25.28 -31.29
C ASN A 190 6.78 -24.55 -30.34
N ALA A 191 7.48 -23.52 -30.84
CA ALA A 191 8.32 -22.62 -30.07
C ALA A 191 7.96 -21.16 -30.40
N PHE A 192 7.71 -20.34 -29.39
CA PHE A 192 7.35 -18.93 -29.52
C PHE A 192 7.42 -18.23 -28.15
N VAL A 193 7.40 -16.91 -28.16
CA VAL A 193 7.29 -16.07 -26.95
C VAL A 193 6.12 -15.12 -27.09
N GLN A 194 5.33 -14.98 -26.02
CA GLN A 194 4.26 -13.98 -25.92
C GLN A 194 4.37 -13.24 -24.59
N GLU A 195 4.36 -11.91 -24.64
CA GLU A 195 4.15 -11.06 -23.47
C GLU A 195 2.69 -10.61 -23.43
N TRP A 196 2.02 -11.00 -22.35
CA TRP A 196 0.67 -10.57 -22.04
C TRP A 196 0.71 -9.49 -20.96
N SER A 197 -0.09 -8.45 -21.14
CA SER A 197 -0.19 -7.34 -20.20
C SER A 197 -1.57 -7.29 -19.58
N LEU A 198 -1.59 -7.19 -18.24
CA LEU A 198 -2.78 -6.86 -17.46
C LEU A 198 -2.69 -5.41 -16.97
N THR A 199 -3.71 -4.61 -17.31
CA THR A 199 -3.87 -3.23 -16.83
C THR A 199 -5.24 -3.04 -16.21
N ALA A 200 -5.33 -2.29 -15.13
CA ALA A 200 -6.62 -1.82 -14.61
C ALA A 200 -7.16 -0.67 -15.48
N LYS A 201 -8.47 -0.63 -15.69
CA LYS A 201 -9.13 0.41 -16.53
C LYS A 201 -9.32 1.73 -15.77
N HIS A 202 -9.54 1.65 -14.47
CA HIS A 202 -9.96 2.78 -13.63
C HIS A 202 -8.88 3.23 -12.62
N ALA A 203 -7.75 2.54 -12.59
CA ALA A 203 -6.62 2.86 -11.73
C ALA A 203 -5.31 2.46 -12.40
N VAL A 204 -4.18 2.89 -11.82
CA VAL A 204 -2.84 2.48 -12.28
C VAL A 204 -2.22 1.59 -11.22
N LEU A 205 -1.69 0.44 -11.63
CA LEU A 205 -0.93 -0.44 -10.74
C LEU A 205 0.45 0.17 -10.51
N VAL A 206 0.88 0.24 -9.26
CA VAL A 206 2.15 0.91 -8.86
C VAL A 206 3.10 -0.03 -8.13
N TYR A 207 2.59 -1.09 -7.52
CA TYR A 207 3.36 -2.04 -6.74
C TYR A 207 2.73 -3.43 -6.88
N ALA A 208 3.54 -4.48 -6.76
CA ALA A 208 3.04 -5.85 -6.67
C ALA A 208 4.06 -6.75 -5.96
N GLU A 209 3.57 -7.88 -5.44
CA GLU A 209 4.37 -8.90 -4.80
C GLU A 209 3.78 -10.30 -5.01
N ALA A 210 4.62 -11.33 -4.86
CA ALA A 210 4.20 -12.71 -4.91
C ALA A 210 3.32 -13.01 -3.70
N ARG A 211 2.22 -13.73 -3.90
CA ARG A 211 1.39 -14.17 -2.78
C ARG A 211 2.10 -15.29 -2.02
N ASP A 212 2.08 -15.24 -0.68
CA ASP A 212 2.69 -16.27 0.16
C ASP A 212 2.35 -17.70 -0.32
N GLY A 213 3.39 -18.54 -0.42
CA GLY A 213 3.28 -19.92 -0.89
C GLY A 213 3.09 -20.10 -2.40
N ASN A 214 3.08 -19.03 -3.20
CA ASN A 214 2.94 -19.09 -4.65
C ASN A 214 4.14 -18.38 -5.32
N PRO A 215 5.18 -19.14 -5.72
CA PRO A 215 6.35 -18.55 -6.36
C PRO A 215 6.01 -17.98 -7.75
N ASP A 216 6.80 -17.00 -8.17
CA ASP A 216 6.64 -16.32 -9.46
C ASP A 216 6.75 -17.30 -10.64
N GLY A 217 5.69 -17.52 -11.41
CA GLY A 217 5.76 -18.29 -12.66
C GLY A 217 5.33 -19.75 -12.58
N MET A 218 5.26 -20.39 -13.76
CA MET A 218 4.66 -21.71 -13.95
C MET A 218 5.36 -22.50 -15.06
N ILE A 219 5.08 -23.80 -15.15
CA ILE A 219 5.52 -24.64 -16.26
C ILE A 219 4.45 -25.66 -16.65
N LYS A 220 4.32 -25.96 -17.94
CA LYS A 220 3.42 -27.01 -18.41
C LYS A 220 3.98 -27.75 -19.61
N TRP A 221 4.14 -29.07 -19.46
CA TRP A 221 4.50 -29.97 -20.56
C TRP A 221 3.27 -30.40 -21.35
N HIS A 222 3.49 -30.79 -22.60
CA HIS A 222 2.44 -31.24 -23.49
C HIS A 222 1.80 -32.57 -23.07
N ARG A 223 2.60 -33.55 -22.63
CA ARG A 223 2.14 -34.93 -22.31
C ARG A 223 2.56 -35.47 -20.94
N ASN A 224 3.25 -34.68 -20.11
CA ASN A 224 3.75 -35.08 -18.78
C ASN A 224 4.41 -36.48 -18.76
N ALA A 225 5.32 -36.74 -19.70
CA ALA A 225 5.91 -38.06 -19.89
C ALA A 225 7.43 -37.99 -20.01
N VAL A 226 8.12 -39.04 -19.58
CA VAL A 226 9.57 -39.17 -19.75
C VAL A 226 9.92 -39.10 -21.24
N GLY A 227 10.92 -38.29 -21.57
CA GLY A 227 11.35 -38.02 -22.96
C GLY A 227 10.54 -36.94 -23.68
N GLU A 228 9.51 -36.37 -23.04
CA GLU A 228 8.83 -35.16 -23.51
C GLU A 228 9.72 -33.94 -23.29
N SER A 229 9.68 -33.01 -24.24
CA SER A 229 10.42 -31.75 -24.17
C SER A 229 9.63 -30.54 -24.67
N ALA A 230 8.42 -30.76 -25.20
CA ALA A 230 7.50 -29.70 -25.53
C ALA A 230 6.83 -29.18 -24.26
N ALA A 231 7.21 -27.97 -23.86
CA ALA A 231 6.66 -27.32 -22.67
C ALA A 231 6.51 -25.82 -22.88
N SER A 232 5.86 -25.18 -21.93
CA SER A 232 5.78 -23.73 -21.84
C SER A 232 6.18 -23.31 -20.44
N ASN A 233 7.10 -22.35 -20.35
CA ASN A 233 7.52 -21.74 -19.10
C ASN A 233 6.97 -20.31 -19.02
N VAL A 234 6.49 -19.96 -17.83
CA VAL A 234 5.84 -18.68 -17.56
C VAL A 234 6.63 -17.93 -16.51
N GLY A 235 6.86 -16.64 -16.77
CA GLY A 235 7.43 -15.69 -15.82
C GLY A 235 6.53 -14.47 -15.67
N VAL A 236 6.73 -13.70 -14.61
CA VAL A 236 5.95 -12.50 -14.31
C VAL A 236 6.86 -11.32 -14.01
N ALA A 237 6.49 -10.14 -14.49
CA ALA A 237 7.13 -8.88 -14.16
C ALA A 237 6.09 -7.94 -13.53
N TYR A 238 6.44 -7.33 -12.41
CA TYR A 238 5.58 -6.42 -11.67
C TYR A 238 5.61 -5.01 -12.28
N PRO A 239 4.73 -4.08 -11.83
CA PRO A 239 4.77 -2.70 -12.28
C PRO A 239 6.18 -2.10 -12.16
N GLY A 240 6.73 -1.65 -13.29
CA GLY A 240 8.05 -1.02 -13.39
C GLY A 240 9.24 -1.98 -13.56
N ASP A 241 9.05 -3.29 -13.35
CA ASP A 241 10.12 -4.28 -13.55
C ASP A 241 10.64 -4.26 -15.01
N LYS A 242 11.94 -4.49 -15.16
CA LYS A 242 12.60 -4.62 -16.47
C LYS A 242 12.90 -6.07 -16.84
N ASN A 243 12.85 -6.97 -15.87
CA ASN A 243 13.13 -8.37 -16.05
C ASN A 243 11.98 -9.23 -15.53
N PHE A 244 11.74 -10.35 -16.17
CA PHE A 244 10.81 -11.36 -15.71
C PHE A 244 11.38 -12.13 -14.52
N ARG A 245 10.51 -12.39 -13.56
CA ARG A 245 10.72 -13.28 -12.42
C ARG A 245 10.19 -14.66 -12.80
N PHE A 246 11.02 -15.66 -12.58
CA PHE A 246 10.69 -17.07 -12.80
C PHE A 246 10.87 -17.84 -11.50
N ASN A 247 10.15 -18.95 -11.36
CA ASN A 247 10.17 -19.74 -10.15
C ASN A 247 11.49 -20.51 -10.14
N PRO A 248 12.39 -20.25 -9.19
CA PRO A 248 13.71 -20.88 -9.17
C PRO A 248 13.65 -22.39 -8.91
N ALA A 249 12.53 -22.92 -8.41
CA ALA A 249 12.32 -24.35 -8.24
C ALA A 249 11.95 -25.09 -9.54
N ILE A 250 11.65 -24.36 -10.63
CA ILE A 250 11.38 -24.97 -11.93
C ILE A 250 12.69 -25.19 -12.68
N GLU A 251 13.09 -26.45 -12.80
CA GLU A 251 14.23 -26.83 -13.64
C GLU A 251 13.82 -26.88 -15.12
N VAL A 252 14.37 -25.97 -15.92
CA VAL A 252 14.08 -25.85 -17.36
C VAL A 252 15.18 -26.38 -18.28
N GLY A 253 16.29 -26.87 -17.71
CA GLY A 253 17.46 -27.32 -18.46
C GLY A 253 18.38 -26.16 -18.91
N ALA A 254 19.68 -26.48 -19.10
CA ALA A 254 20.70 -25.47 -19.38
C ALA A 254 20.52 -24.77 -20.74
N ASP A 255 20.11 -25.51 -21.77
CA ASP A 255 19.90 -24.95 -23.12
C ASP A 255 18.79 -23.90 -23.12
N PHE A 256 17.60 -24.25 -22.58
CA PHE A 256 16.49 -23.31 -22.49
C PHE A 256 16.83 -22.11 -21.61
N SER A 257 17.49 -22.33 -20.47
CA SER A 257 17.88 -21.25 -19.54
C SER A 257 18.69 -20.14 -20.23
N GLN A 258 19.60 -20.49 -21.15
CA GLN A 258 20.44 -19.51 -21.87
C GLN A 258 19.68 -18.63 -22.86
N ARG A 259 18.50 -19.07 -23.31
CA ARG A 259 17.68 -18.39 -24.31
C ARG A 259 16.27 -18.10 -23.80
N ARG A 260 16.10 -18.14 -22.48
CA ARG A 260 14.88 -17.73 -21.81
C ARG A 260 14.69 -16.23 -22.02
N HIS A 261 13.46 -15.82 -22.24
CA HIS A 261 13.11 -14.42 -22.43
C HIS A 261 13.08 -13.71 -21.07
N GLU A 262 14.21 -13.08 -20.71
CA GLU A 262 14.39 -12.51 -19.37
C GLU A 262 14.00 -11.03 -19.28
N GLU A 263 13.99 -10.28 -20.39
CA GLU A 263 13.72 -8.85 -20.40
C GLU A 263 12.31 -8.51 -20.87
N VAL A 264 11.64 -7.61 -20.15
CA VAL A 264 10.32 -7.09 -20.54
C VAL A 264 10.46 -6.14 -21.74
N LYS A 265 9.73 -6.40 -22.83
CA LYS A 265 9.73 -5.54 -24.03
C LYS A 265 8.76 -4.36 -23.92
N SER A 266 7.69 -4.49 -23.14
CA SER A 266 6.80 -3.36 -22.89
C SER A 266 7.52 -2.20 -22.18
N THR A 267 7.25 -0.96 -22.62
CA THR A 267 7.75 0.26 -21.98
C THR A 267 6.82 0.80 -20.90
N LYS A 268 5.61 0.24 -20.76
CA LYS A 268 4.60 0.69 -19.79
C LYS A 268 4.98 0.23 -18.37
N SER A 269 4.99 1.17 -17.42
CA SER A 269 5.35 0.93 -16.01
C SER A 269 4.18 0.52 -15.12
N HIS A 270 2.92 0.69 -15.55
CA HIS A 270 1.74 0.54 -14.69
C HIS A 270 0.93 -0.72 -14.97
N GLN A 271 1.62 -1.83 -15.18
CA GLN A 271 1.01 -3.09 -15.59
C GLN A 271 1.74 -4.29 -14.98
N VAL A 272 1.02 -5.40 -14.82
CA VAL A 272 1.66 -6.70 -14.62
C VAL A 272 1.84 -7.34 -15.99
N VAL A 273 3.05 -7.82 -16.27
CA VAL A 273 3.37 -8.51 -17.53
C VAL A 273 3.65 -9.96 -17.26
N VAL A 274 3.05 -10.84 -18.04
CA VAL A 274 3.29 -12.28 -17.98
C VAL A 274 3.90 -12.71 -19.30
N VAL A 275 5.07 -13.35 -19.24
CA VAL A 275 5.65 -13.99 -20.41
C VAL A 275 5.23 -15.45 -20.46
N LEU A 276 4.77 -15.91 -21.61
CA LEU A 276 4.65 -17.33 -21.93
C LEU A 276 5.67 -17.64 -23.03
N GLN A 277 6.64 -18.50 -22.72
CA GLN A 277 7.61 -18.99 -23.68
C GLN A 277 7.39 -20.49 -23.90
N ALA A 278 6.87 -20.84 -25.07
CA ALA A 278 6.73 -22.21 -25.52
C ALA A 278 8.01 -22.68 -26.20
N ASP A 279 8.39 -23.93 -25.97
CA ASP A 279 9.60 -24.51 -26.54
C ASP A 279 9.52 -26.04 -26.66
N ASN A 280 10.46 -26.64 -27.41
CA ASN A 280 10.61 -28.09 -27.58
C ASN A 280 11.90 -28.65 -26.95
N ALA A 281 12.66 -27.85 -26.20
CA ALA A 281 13.91 -28.24 -25.56
C ALA A 281 13.86 -28.08 -24.02
N ILE A 282 12.67 -28.10 -23.42
CA ILE A 282 12.50 -28.04 -21.96
C ILE A 282 12.27 -29.48 -21.45
N PRO A 283 13.30 -30.14 -20.88
CA PRO A 283 13.18 -31.54 -20.48
C PRO A 283 12.06 -31.74 -19.45
N TYR A 284 11.32 -32.84 -19.57
CA TYR A 284 10.34 -33.23 -18.57
C TYR A 284 10.98 -33.46 -17.20
N ASN A 285 10.44 -32.78 -16.18
CA ASN A 285 10.75 -33.00 -14.77
C ASN A 285 9.44 -33.25 -13.99
N ALA A 286 9.35 -34.40 -13.32
CA ALA A 286 8.19 -34.78 -12.52
C ALA A 286 7.93 -33.85 -11.33
N GLU A 287 8.98 -33.29 -10.72
CA GLU A 287 8.86 -32.31 -9.63
C GLU A 287 8.19 -31.03 -10.14
N GLY A 288 8.44 -30.63 -11.39
CA GLY A 288 7.80 -29.47 -12.01
C GLY A 288 6.28 -29.58 -12.15
N LEU A 289 5.67 -30.76 -11.97
CA LEU A 289 4.22 -30.92 -11.97
C LEU A 289 3.54 -30.15 -10.82
N MET A 290 4.24 -29.88 -9.71
CA MET A 290 3.73 -29.04 -8.62
C MET A 290 3.75 -27.54 -8.96
N HIS A 291 4.26 -27.18 -10.13
CA HIS A 291 4.42 -25.79 -10.59
C HIS A 291 3.62 -25.51 -11.87
N GLN A 292 2.55 -26.26 -12.15
CA GLN A 292 1.66 -26.00 -13.30
C GLN A 292 0.70 -24.82 -13.09
N GLY A 293 0.80 -24.15 -11.95
CA GLY A 293 -0.01 -23.00 -11.59
C GLY A 293 -1.14 -23.29 -10.60
N PRO A 294 -1.93 -22.26 -10.28
CA PRO A 294 -1.81 -20.91 -10.84
C PRO A 294 -0.63 -20.11 -10.25
N CYS A 295 -0.14 -19.12 -11.01
CA CYS A 295 0.75 -18.08 -10.51
C CYS A 295 -0.11 -16.97 -9.91
N ARG A 296 0.14 -16.62 -8.64
CA ARG A 296 -0.67 -15.64 -7.90
C ARG A 296 0.15 -14.42 -7.52
N VAL A 297 -0.34 -13.25 -7.90
CA VAL A 297 0.28 -11.95 -7.64
C VAL A 297 -0.69 -11.08 -6.86
N LEU A 298 -0.21 -10.44 -5.80
CA LEU A 298 -0.92 -9.38 -5.11
C LEU A 298 -0.41 -8.04 -5.65
N ALA A 299 -1.22 -7.37 -6.47
CA ALA A 299 -0.90 -6.06 -7.03
C ALA A 299 -1.65 -4.97 -6.27
N PHE A 300 -1.12 -3.74 -6.30
CA PHE A 300 -1.69 -2.58 -5.64
C PHE A 300 -1.79 -1.41 -6.60
N ASP A 301 -2.93 -0.73 -6.59
CA ASP A 301 -3.10 0.53 -7.33
C ASP A 301 -2.46 1.72 -6.62
N LYS A 302 -2.43 2.87 -7.30
CA LYS A 302 -1.95 4.14 -6.72
C LYS A 302 -2.67 4.55 -5.44
N ASN A 303 -3.86 4.03 -5.15
CA ASN A 303 -4.63 4.34 -3.95
C ASN A 303 -4.39 3.31 -2.83
N GLY A 304 -3.49 2.35 -3.03
CA GLY A 304 -3.23 1.26 -2.08
C GLY A 304 -4.28 0.14 -2.10
N ASN A 305 -5.24 0.16 -3.03
CA ASN A 305 -6.21 -0.92 -3.14
C ASN A 305 -5.56 -2.15 -3.74
N SER A 306 -5.79 -3.29 -3.13
CA SER A 306 -5.20 -4.56 -3.55
C SER A 306 -6.03 -5.26 -4.64
N HIS A 307 -5.31 -5.97 -5.50
CA HIS A 307 -5.84 -6.78 -6.59
C HIS A 307 -5.17 -8.15 -6.54
N GLU A 308 -5.94 -9.19 -6.28
CA GLU A 308 -5.42 -10.56 -6.29
C GLU A 308 -5.54 -11.12 -7.70
N LEU A 309 -4.41 -11.22 -8.38
CA LEU A 309 -4.32 -11.67 -9.76
C LEU A 309 -3.92 -13.15 -9.78
N GLU A 310 -4.65 -13.95 -10.55
CA GLU A 310 -4.35 -15.35 -10.77
C GLU A 310 -4.17 -15.62 -12.25
N PHE A 311 -2.98 -16.07 -12.64
CA PHE A 311 -2.66 -16.50 -14.00
C PHE A 311 -2.56 -18.01 -14.05
N SER A 312 -3.22 -18.62 -15.03
CA SER A 312 -3.22 -20.07 -15.21
C SER A 312 -3.11 -20.43 -16.69
N PHE A 313 -2.67 -21.65 -16.98
CA PHE A 313 -2.80 -22.16 -18.34
C PHE A 313 -4.27 -22.41 -18.67
N GLY A 314 -4.64 -22.22 -19.94
CA GLY A 314 -5.99 -22.45 -20.40
C GLY A 314 -6.39 -23.92 -20.41
N THR A 315 -7.64 -24.15 -20.81
CA THR A 315 -8.24 -25.48 -20.94
C THR A 315 -8.39 -25.85 -22.42
N GLY A 316 -8.64 -27.12 -22.72
CA GLY A 316 -8.82 -27.61 -24.10
C GLY A 316 -7.89 -28.75 -24.46
N SER A 317 -7.40 -28.76 -25.70
CA SER A 317 -6.41 -29.70 -26.20
C SER A 317 -5.08 -29.59 -25.45
N ALA A 318 -4.24 -30.63 -25.53
CA ALA A 318 -2.90 -30.61 -24.92
C ALA A 318 -2.00 -29.46 -25.44
N TYR A 319 -2.28 -28.93 -26.64
CA TYR A 319 -1.61 -27.75 -27.16
C TYR A 319 -2.14 -26.48 -26.48
N GLU A 320 -3.45 -26.28 -26.45
CA GLU A 320 -4.07 -25.10 -25.81
C GLU A 320 -3.73 -25.03 -24.32
N GLN A 321 -3.76 -26.18 -23.65
CA GLN A 321 -3.41 -26.32 -22.24
C GLN A 321 -1.98 -25.91 -21.88
N ARG A 322 -1.06 -25.76 -22.83
CA ARG A 322 0.28 -25.22 -22.56
C ARG A 322 0.53 -23.86 -23.22
N THR A 323 -0.25 -23.48 -24.23
CA THR A 323 0.02 -22.30 -25.08
C THR A 323 -0.95 -21.14 -24.88
N THR A 324 -1.97 -21.32 -24.05
CA THR A 324 -2.93 -20.26 -23.73
C THR A 324 -2.86 -19.91 -22.25
N LEU A 325 -3.10 -18.63 -21.94
CA LEU A 325 -3.20 -18.13 -20.58
C LEU A 325 -4.62 -17.64 -20.28
N GLN A 326 -5.06 -17.89 -19.06
CA GLN A 326 -6.26 -17.33 -18.46
C GLN A 326 -5.86 -16.44 -17.29
N VAL A 327 -6.67 -15.42 -17.04
CA VAL A 327 -6.53 -14.54 -15.88
C VAL A 327 -7.84 -14.51 -15.12
N ASN A 328 -7.75 -14.64 -13.80
CA ASN A 328 -8.81 -14.35 -12.86
C ASN A 328 -8.35 -13.22 -11.95
N VAL A 329 -9.30 -12.37 -11.55
CA VAL A 329 -9.04 -11.32 -10.56
C VAL A 329 -10.02 -11.46 -9.43
N TYR A 330 -9.48 -11.48 -8.21
CA TYR A 330 -10.25 -11.46 -6.98
C TYR A 330 -9.99 -10.15 -6.26
N SER A 331 -11.06 -9.56 -5.73
CA SER A 331 -10.93 -8.47 -4.77
C SER A 331 -10.95 -9.07 -3.38
N PRO A 332 -9.96 -8.79 -2.53
CA PRO A 332 -10.02 -9.29 -1.16
C PRO A 332 -11.25 -8.70 -0.49
N ALA A 333 -12.13 -9.58 -0.02
CA ALA A 333 -13.30 -9.20 0.75
C ALA A 333 -12.86 -8.80 2.16
N HIS A 334 -12.36 -7.57 2.37
CA HIS A 334 -12.05 -7.01 3.69
C HIS A 334 -11.40 -8.01 4.68
N THR A 335 -10.57 -8.93 4.18
CA THR A 335 -9.77 -9.78 5.03
C THR A 335 -8.55 -8.95 5.35
N GLY A 336 -8.62 -8.20 6.45
CA GLY A 336 -7.47 -7.47 6.97
C GLY A 336 -6.25 -8.38 6.88
N HIS A 337 -5.23 -7.95 6.13
CA HIS A 337 -3.94 -8.61 6.09
C HIS A 337 -3.36 -8.54 7.51
N ARG A 338 -3.77 -9.46 8.39
CA ARG A 338 -3.26 -9.67 9.75
C ARG A 338 -1.85 -10.26 9.77
N SER A 339 -1.06 -10.06 8.72
CA SER A 339 0.34 -10.45 8.72
C SER A 339 1.17 -9.26 9.19
N VAL A 340 1.16 -9.01 10.50
CA VAL A 340 2.21 -8.24 11.14
C VAL A 340 3.46 -9.11 11.05
N LYS A 341 4.29 -8.87 10.03
CA LYS A 341 5.69 -9.30 10.09
C LYS A 341 6.33 -8.47 11.20
N THR A 342 6.47 -9.05 12.38
CA THR A 342 7.38 -8.55 13.40
C THR A 342 8.77 -8.50 12.77
N SER A 343 9.24 -7.30 12.43
CA SER A 343 10.65 -7.10 12.11
C SER A 343 11.42 -7.34 13.40
N ASP A 344 12.03 -8.53 13.52
CA ASP A 344 13.03 -8.79 14.56
C ASP A 344 14.15 -7.77 14.39
N GLY A 345 14.20 -6.83 15.34
CA GLY A 345 15.27 -5.88 15.48
C GLY A 345 16.57 -6.62 15.75
N ALA A 346 17.38 -6.78 14.71
CA ALA A 346 18.78 -7.16 14.87
C ALA A 346 19.55 -5.96 15.42
N VAL A 347 19.57 -5.83 16.74
CA VAL A 347 20.59 -5.05 17.47
C VAL A 347 21.92 -5.75 17.25
N LYS A 348 22.76 -5.20 16.36
CA LYS A 348 24.19 -5.51 16.36
C LYS A 348 24.83 -4.77 17.53
N LYS A 349 25.39 -5.55 18.45
CA LYS A 349 26.40 -5.10 19.42
C LYS A 349 27.71 -4.77 18.72
#